data_AF-A0A438GJW6-F1
#
_entry.id   AF-A0A438GJW6-F1
#
_cell.length_a   1.000
_cell.length_b   1.000
_cell.length_c   1.000
_cell.angle_alpha   90.00
_cell.angle_beta   90.00
_cell.angle_gamma   90.00
#
_symmetry.space_group_name_H-M   'P 1'
#
loop_
_entity.id
_entity.type
_entity.pdbx_description
1 polymer ?
#
loop_
_entity_poly.entity_id
_entity_poly.type
_entity_poly.pdbx_seq_one_letter_code
_entity_poly.pdbx_strand_id
1 'polypeptide(L)'
;MQADALAGVAATFPIKESMLLPIYIQENPSIAKSHVCSVNNEDQNWTIDIKAYLWTGALPENPKHAHKIRVQSARFTLMEMTSTSDTSEAHISDA
;
A
#
# COMPACT_ATOMS: atom_id res chain seq x y z
N MET A 1 24.05 43.76 -21.80
CA MET A 1 23.19 44.72 -21.06
C MET A 1 21.92 44.09 -20.47
N GLN A 2 21.57 42.84 -20.78
CA GLN A 2 20.34 42.18 -20.28
C GLN A 2 20.47 41.61 -18.85
N ALA A 3 21.67 41.19 -18.44
CA ALA A 3 21.93 40.68 -17.10
C ALA A 3 21.75 41.76 -16.00
N ASP A 4 22.14 43.00 -16.32
CA ASP A 4 22.07 44.14 -15.41
C ASP A 4 20.63 44.58 -15.13
N ALA A 5 19.77 44.53 -16.15
CA ALA A 5 18.34 44.77 -16.02
C ALA A 5 17.66 43.74 -15.09
N LEU A 6 18.05 42.47 -15.16
CA LEU A 6 17.51 41.41 -14.31
C LEU A 6 17.96 41.55 -12.85
N ALA A 7 19.21 41.96 -12.63
CA ALA A 7 19.76 42.23 -11.30
C ALA A 7 19.05 43.40 -10.61
N GLY A 8 18.69 44.45 -11.34
CA GLY A 8 17.91 45.58 -10.81
C GLY A 8 16.51 45.17 -10.33
N VAL A 9 15.82 44.30 -11.08
CA VAL A 9 14.50 43.78 -10.68
C VAL A 9 14.61 42.92 -9.42
N ALA A 10 15.60 42.01 -9.35
CA ALA A 10 15.82 41.17 -8.19
C ALA A 10 16.18 41.98 -6.93
N ALA A 11 16.95 43.06 -7.06
CA ALA A 11 17.33 43.94 -5.96
C ALA A 11 16.20 44.87 -5.48
N THR A 12 15.20 45.13 -6.33
CA THR A 12 14.04 45.97 -5.96
C THR A 12 12.97 45.17 -5.21
N PHE A 13 13.01 43.84 -5.26
CA PHE A 13 12.16 43.00 -4.41
C PHE A 13 12.63 43.11 -2.96
N PRO A 14 11.83 43.71 -2.06
CA PRO A 14 12.21 43.78 -0.66
C PRO A 14 12.13 42.37 -0.08
N ILE A 15 13.30 41.79 0.22
CA ILE A 15 13.48 40.52 0.96
C ILE A 15 13.10 40.71 2.45
N LYS A 16 12.03 41.46 2.74
CA LYS A 16 11.57 41.80 4.10
C LYS A 16 10.21 41.19 4.43
N GLU A 17 9.45 40.82 3.42
CA GLU A 17 8.29 39.96 3.58
C GLU A 17 8.69 38.60 3.04
N SER A 18 8.90 37.68 3.95
CA SER A 18 9.11 36.28 3.67
C SER A 18 8.19 35.84 2.52
N MET A 19 8.77 35.32 1.44
CA MET A 19 8.04 34.59 0.40
C MET A 19 7.53 33.25 0.96
N LEU A 20 6.88 33.28 2.12
CA LEU A 20 6.03 32.19 2.56
C LEU A 20 4.88 32.15 1.57
N LEU A 21 5.08 31.41 0.48
CA LEU A 21 3.97 30.90 -0.29
C LEU A 21 3.10 30.15 0.72
N PRO A 22 1.86 30.60 0.99
CA PRO A 22 0.96 29.84 1.83
C PRO A 22 0.70 28.55 1.07
N ILE A 23 1.39 27.47 1.45
CA ILE A 23 1.03 26.14 0.99
C ILE A 23 -0.29 25.83 1.69
N TYR A 24 -1.39 26.18 1.03
CA TYR A 24 -2.71 25.85 1.52
C TYR A 24 -2.90 24.35 1.36
N ILE A 25 -2.76 23.62 2.46
CA ILE A 25 -3.07 22.20 2.51
C ILE A 25 -4.59 22.08 2.46
N GLN A 26 -5.12 21.73 1.31
CA GLN A 26 -6.55 21.47 1.15
C GLN A 26 -6.94 20.26 2.01
N GLU A 27 -7.79 20.46 3.02
CA GLU A 27 -8.23 19.37 3.92
C GLU A 27 -8.98 18.25 3.18
N ASN A 28 -9.59 18.60 2.04
CA ASN A 28 -10.25 17.65 1.17
C ASN A 28 -9.29 17.23 0.05
N PRO A 29 -8.86 15.96 -0.04
CA PRO A 29 -7.98 15.51 -1.12
C PRO A 29 -8.61 15.84 -2.48
N SER A 30 -7.81 16.36 -3.41
CA SER A 30 -8.23 16.72 -4.79
C SER A 30 -8.72 15.52 -5.63
N ILE A 31 -8.74 14.31 -5.08
CA ILE A 31 -9.30 13.13 -5.74
C ILE A 31 -10.82 13.25 -5.66
N ALA A 32 -11.39 13.84 -6.71
CA ALA A 32 -12.82 13.84 -6.95
C ALA A 32 -13.30 12.40 -7.14
N LYS A 33 -14.19 11.95 -6.24
CA LYS A 33 -14.82 10.62 -6.17
C LYS A 33 -13.85 9.47 -5.88
N SER A 34 -14.25 8.59 -4.97
CA SER A 34 -13.64 7.27 -4.88
C SER A 34 -13.73 6.62 -6.25
N HIS A 35 -12.58 6.39 -6.89
CA HIS A 35 -12.52 5.37 -7.92
C HIS A 35 -12.83 4.07 -7.20
N VAL A 36 -14.09 3.65 -7.25
CA VAL A 36 -14.46 2.29 -6.89
C VAL A 36 -13.74 1.42 -7.92
N CYS A 37 -12.55 0.96 -7.55
CA CYS A 37 -11.87 -0.08 -8.27
C CYS A 37 -12.73 -1.32 -8.08
N SER A 38 -13.66 -1.54 -9.00
CA SER A 38 -14.41 -2.78 -9.08
C SER A 38 -13.39 -3.87 -9.38
N VAL A 39 -12.95 -4.57 -8.34
CA VAL A 39 -12.22 -5.82 -8.53
C VAL A 39 -13.24 -6.76 -9.16
N ASN A 40 -13.06 -7.05 -10.46
CA ASN A 40 -13.87 -8.06 -11.13
C ASN A 40 -13.74 -9.35 -10.30
N ASN A 41 -14.83 -9.77 -9.64
CA ASN A 41 -14.92 -10.98 -8.82
C ASN A 41 -14.91 -12.25 -9.69
N GLU A 42 -14.27 -12.20 -10.86
CA GLU A 42 -14.34 -13.25 -11.87
C GLU A 42 -13.71 -14.56 -11.38
N ASP A 43 -12.81 -14.51 -10.38
CA ASP A 43 -12.22 -15.72 -9.80
C ASP A 43 -12.08 -15.59 -8.28
N GLN A 44 -13.13 -15.82 -7.49
CA GLN A 44 -13.00 -15.90 -6.01
C GLN A 44 -11.90 -16.89 -5.53
N ASN A 45 -11.40 -17.73 -6.43
CA ASN A 45 -10.30 -18.64 -6.20
C ASN A 45 -8.91 -17.97 -6.09
N TRP A 46 -8.74 -16.71 -6.53
CA TRP A 46 -7.41 -16.06 -6.45
C TRP A 46 -6.90 -15.93 -5.02
N THR A 47 -7.77 -15.70 -4.03
CA THR A 47 -7.36 -15.60 -2.62
C THR A 47 -6.85 -16.94 -2.09
N ILE A 48 -7.48 -18.05 -2.51
CA ILE A 48 -7.05 -19.42 -2.16
C ILE A 48 -5.68 -19.70 -2.78
N ASP A 49 -5.51 -19.34 -4.06
CA ASP A 49 -4.26 -19.54 -4.79
C ASP A 49 -3.12 -18.67 -4.24
N ILE A 50 -3.40 -17.43 -3.78
CA ILE A 50 -2.41 -16.60 -3.08
C ILE A 50 -2.01 -17.23 -1.74
N LYS A 51 -2.98 -17.71 -0.95
CA LYS A 51 -2.67 -18.38 0.32
C LYS A 51 -1.82 -19.63 0.09
N ALA A 52 -2.18 -20.45 -0.90
CA ALA A 52 -1.41 -21.64 -1.27
C ALA A 52 0.00 -21.26 -1.74
N TYR A 53 0.13 -20.24 -2.59
CA TYR A 53 1.43 -19.78 -3.06
C TYR A 53 2.33 -19.27 -1.93
N LEU A 54 1.78 -18.49 -0.99
CA LEU A 54 2.55 -18.00 0.16
C LEU A 54 2.90 -19.12 1.16
N TRP A 55 2.06 -20.14 1.29
CA TRP A 55 2.26 -21.25 2.23
C TRP A 55 3.18 -22.36 1.70
N THR A 56 3.03 -22.75 0.43
CA THR A 56 3.75 -23.89 -0.17
C THR A 56 4.59 -23.54 -1.39
N GLY A 57 4.49 -22.32 -1.91
CA GLY A 57 5.10 -21.95 -3.19
C GLY A 57 4.36 -22.49 -4.43
N ALA A 58 3.19 -23.13 -4.25
CA ALA A 58 2.43 -23.71 -5.35
C ALA A 58 1.80 -22.63 -6.26
N LEU A 59 1.84 -22.86 -7.57
CA LEU A 59 1.25 -21.97 -8.58
C LEU A 59 0.22 -22.73 -9.43
N PRO A 60 -0.82 -22.04 -9.91
CA PRO A 60 -1.75 -22.61 -10.87
C PRO A 60 -1.07 -22.97 -12.19
N GLU A 61 -1.60 -23.97 -12.89
CA GLU A 61 -1.03 -24.45 -14.16
C GLU A 61 -1.17 -23.43 -15.30
N ASN A 62 -2.27 -22.66 -15.31
CA ASN A 62 -2.47 -21.62 -16.31
C ASN A 62 -1.43 -20.50 -16.14
N PRO A 63 -0.55 -20.24 -17.14
CA PRO A 63 0.54 -19.27 -17.00
C PRO A 63 0.06 -17.83 -16.73
N LYS A 64 -1.08 -17.43 -17.30
CA LYS A 64 -1.66 -16.09 -17.08
C LYS A 64 -2.16 -15.95 -15.64
N HIS A 65 -2.78 -17.01 -15.11
CA HIS A 65 -3.24 -17.05 -13.73
C HIS A 65 -2.04 -17.09 -12.76
N ALA A 66 -1.02 -17.91 -13.05
CA ALA A 66 0.23 -17.96 -12.30
C ALA A 66 0.93 -16.58 -12.21
N HIS A 67 1.01 -15.86 -13.33
CA HIS A 67 1.56 -14.50 -13.34
C HIS A 67 0.76 -13.55 -12.45
N LYS A 68 -0.58 -13.59 -12.55
CA LYS A 68 -1.47 -12.78 -11.70
C LYS A 68 -1.25 -13.06 -10.21
N ILE A 69 -1.17 -14.33 -9.82
CA ILE A 69 -0.89 -14.75 -8.43
C ILE A 69 0.46 -14.22 -7.96
N ARG A 70 1.53 -14.30 -8.76
CA ARG A 70 2.86 -13.74 -8.40
C ARG A 70 2.81 -12.23 -8.18
N VAL A 71 2.17 -11.49 -9.10
CA VAL A 71 2.06 -10.03 -9.03
C VAL A 71 1.23 -9.59 -7.82
N GLN A 72 0.12 -10.27 -7.55
CA GLN A 72 -0.74 -9.94 -6.41
C GLN A 72 -0.09 -10.33 -5.07
N SER A 73 0.55 -11.49 -4.99
CA SER A 73 1.21 -11.98 -3.76
C SER A 73 2.36 -11.08 -3.32
N ALA A 74 3.01 -10.37 -4.25
CA ALA A 74 4.05 -9.38 -3.91
C ALA A 74 3.55 -8.25 -2.98
N ARG A 75 2.23 -8.09 -2.83
CA ARG A 75 1.60 -7.08 -1.95
C ARG A 75 1.25 -7.61 -0.57
N PHE A 76 1.42 -8.90 -0.32
CA PHE A 76 1.00 -9.55 0.91
C PHE A 76 2.17 -10.28 1.57
N THR A 77 2.18 -10.25 2.89
CA THR A 77 3.09 -11.05 3.72
C THR A 77 2.24 -12.02 4.51
N LEU A 78 2.57 -13.31 4.43
CA LEU A 78 1.92 -14.33 5.25
C LEU A 78 2.44 -14.19 6.69
N MET A 79 1.54 -13.90 7.63
CA MET A 79 1.83 -13.95 9.05
C MET A 79 1.40 -15.30 9.60
N GLU A 80 2.32 -16.03 10.20
CA GLU A 80 2.01 -17.27 10.92
C GLU A 80 1.29 -16.90 12.21
N MET A 81 -0.01 -17.17 12.29
CA MET A 81 -0.76 -17.08 13.54
C MET A 81 -0.60 -18.41 14.28
N THR A 82 0.48 -18.56 15.03
CA THR A 82 0.56 -19.62 16.04
C THR A 82 -0.39 -19.23 17.16
N SER A 83 -1.65 -19.66 17.07
CA SER A 83 -2.55 -19.63 18.22
C SER A 83 -1.96 -20.59 19.25
N THR A 84 -1.16 -20.06 20.18
CA THR A 84 -0.85 -20.72 21.45
C THR A 84 -2.14 -20.74 22.25
N SER A 85 -3.00 -21.71 21.95
CA SER A 85 -4.00 -22.15 22.90
C SER A 85 -3.22 -22.92 23.97
N ASP A 86 -2.87 -22.25 25.06
CA ASP A 86 -2.26 -22.92 26.21
C ASP A 86 -3.16 -24.08 26.63
N THR A 87 -2.66 -25.30 26.39
CA THR A 87 -3.19 -26.53 26.95
C THR A 87 -2.84 -26.55 28.42
N SER A 88 -3.73 -26.04 29.27
CA SER A 88 -3.74 -26.43 30.68
C SER A 88 -4.40 -27.81 30.82
N GLU A 89 -3.62 -28.86 30.56
CA GLU A 89 -3.93 -30.18 31.11
C GLU A 89 -3.71 -30.13 32.63
N ALA A 90 -4.79 -30.22 33.40
CA ALA A 90 -4.73 -30.69 34.77
C ALA A 90 -5.12 -32.19 34.76
N HIS A 91 -4.11 -33.02 35.00
CA HIS A 91 -4.20 -34.47 35.15
C HIS A 91 -5.05 -34.91 36.37
N ILE A 92 -5.95 -35.88 36.11
CA ILE A 92 -6.15 -37.19 36.80
C ILE A 92 -6.49 -37.21 38.31
N SER A 93 -7.64 -37.80 38.69
CA SER A 93 -7.73 -39.16 39.28
C SER A 93 -9.12 -39.47 39.84
N ASP A 94 -9.84 -40.42 39.22
CA ASP A 94 -10.92 -41.21 39.87
C ASP A 94 -10.36 -42.62 40.13
N ALA A 95 -10.49 -43.09 41.36
CA ALA A 95 -10.36 -44.48 41.79
C ALA A 95 -11.30 -44.73 42.98
#